data_AF-A0A9D8L6W7-F1
#
_entry.id   AF-A0A9D8L6W7-F1
#
_cell.length_a   1.000
_cell.length_b   1.000
_cell.length_c   1.000
_cell.angle_alpha   90.00
_cell.angle_beta   90.00
_cell.angle_gamma   90.00
#
_symmetry.space_group_name_H-M   'P 1'
#
loop_
_entity.id
_entity.type
_entity.pdbx_description
1 polymer ?
#
loop_
_entity_poly.entity_id
_entity_poly.type
_entity_poly.pdbx_seq_one_letter_code
_entity_poly.pdbx_strand_id
1 'polypeptide(L)' 'MPRIHKIEDYRNFGIMAHIDAGKTTTTERILYYTGKSHKIGEV' A
#
# COMPACT_ATOMS: atom_id res chain seq x y z
N MET A 1 12.11 4.03 -22.40
CA MET A 1 12.77 3.42 -21.23
C MET A 1 12.15 2.04 -21.02
N PRO A 2 12.92 0.94 -21.01
CA PRO A 2 12.38 -0.40 -20.82
C PRO A 2 11.91 -0.63 -19.37
N ARG A 3 11.02 -1.61 -19.16
CA ARG A 3 10.51 -1.98 -17.83
C ARG A 3 11.66 -2.47 -16.94
N ILE A 4 11.68 -2.01 -15.69
CA ILE A 4 12.72 -2.37 -14.70
C ILE A 4 12.38 -3.72 -14.01
N HIS A 5 11.10 -4.05 -13.89
CA HIS A 5 10.62 -5.27 -13.23
C HIS A 5 9.91 -6.21 -14.21
N LYS A 6 9.94 -7.52 -13.92
CA LYS A 6 9.21 -8.52 -14.70
C LYS A 6 7.72 -8.43 -14.42
N ILE A 7 6.88 -8.88 -15.37
CA ILE A 7 5.41 -8.83 -15.22
C ILE A 7 4.96 -9.65 -14.00
N GLU A 8 5.61 -10.79 -13.77
CA GLU A 8 5.36 -11.70 -12.64
C GLU A 8 5.60 -11.08 -11.25
N ASP A 9 6.32 -9.95 -11.17
CA ASP A 9 6.65 -9.27 -9.91
C ASP A 9 5.65 -8.15 -9.55
N TYR A 10 4.77 -7.73 -10.48
CA TYR A 10 3.79 -6.68 -10.20
C TYR A 10 2.64 -7.20 -9.33
N ARG A 11 2.20 -6.39 -8.36
CA ARG A 11 1.04 -6.67 -7.50
C ARG A 11 0.14 -5.45 -7.45
N ASN A 12 -0.86 -5.42 -8.32
CA ASN A 12 -1.86 -4.35 -8.36
C ASN A 12 -3.07 -4.77 -7.54
N PHE A 13 -3.33 -4.10 -6.40
CA PHE A 13 -4.44 -4.42 -5.51
C PHE A 13 -4.90 -3.17 -4.74
N GLY A 14 -6.08 -3.27 -4.11
CA GLY A 14 -6.62 -2.24 -3.22
C GLY A 14 -7.23 -2.87 -1.97
N ILE A 15 -7.38 -2.06 -0.93
CA ILE A 15 -8.00 -2.46 0.34
C ILE A 15 -9.42 -1.92 0.38
N MET A 16 -10.41 -2.81 0.40
CA MET A 16 -11.82 -2.49 0.61
C MET A 16 -12.20 -2.91 2.03
N ALA A 17 -12.81 -2.00 2.77
CA ALA A 17 -13.27 -2.30 4.12
C ALA A 17 -14.54 -1.49 4.42
N HIS A 18 -15.34 -1.99 5.36
CA HIS A 18 -16.45 -1.23 5.92
C HIS A 18 -15.92 0.02 6.67
N ILE A 19 -16.81 0.98 6.95
CA ILE A 19 -16.48 2.14 7.78
C ILE A 19 -15.97 1.64 9.14
N ASP A 20 -14.91 2.27 9.65
CA ASP A 20 -14.23 1.93 10.91
C ASP A 20 -13.59 0.52 11.01
N ALA A 21 -13.52 -0.24 9.91
CA ALA A 21 -12.86 -1.55 9.88
C ALA A 21 -11.31 -1.48 9.76
N GLY A 22 -10.72 -0.28 9.82
CA GLY A 22 -9.25 -0.11 9.82
C GLY A 22 -8.58 -0.08 8.44
N LYS A 23 -9.27 0.39 7.39
CA LYS A 23 -8.69 0.58 6.04
C LYS A 23 -7.42 1.44 6.07
N THR A 24 -7.47 2.58 6.76
CA THR A 24 -6.35 3.52 6.87
C THR A 24 -5.17 2.88 7.61
N THR A 25 -5.39 2.32 8.80
CA THR A 25 -4.34 1.67 9.61
C THR A 25 -3.66 0.52 8.86
N THR A 26 -4.42 -0.27 8.10
CA THR A 26 -3.86 -1.36 7.29
C THR A 26 -3.01 -0.82 6.13
N THR A 27 -3.47 0.24 5.49
CA THR A 27 -2.73 0.91 4.41
C THR A 27 -1.41 1.49 4.93
N GLU A 28 -1.42 2.18 6.05
CA GLU A 28 -0.21 2.75 6.67
C GLU A 28 0.83 1.68 7.02
N ARG A 29 0.40 0.53 7.56
CA ARG A 29 1.30 -0.59 7.84
C ARG A 29 1.93 -1.18 6.57
N ILE A 30 1.16 -1.36 5.51
CA ILE A 30 1.69 -1.86 4.22
C ILE A 30 2.73 -0.88 3.67
N LEU A 31 2.45 0.42 3.72
CA LEU A 31 3.36 1.47 3.28
C LEU A 31 4.66 1.48 4.11
N TYR A 32 4.55 1.34 5.44
CA TYR A 32 5.70 1.20 6.34
C TYR A 32 6.58 -0.01 5.97
N TYR A 33 6.00 -1.21 5.83
CA TYR A 33 6.76 -2.43 5.54
C TYR A 33 7.34 -2.48 4.12
N THR A 34 6.69 -1.82 3.16
CA THR A 34 7.20 -1.72 1.78
C THR A 34 8.24 -0.61 1.59
N GLY A 35 8.58 0.13 2.65
CA GLY A 35 9.49 1.27 2.57
C GLY A 35 8.94 2.43 1.74
N LYS A 36 7.63 2.44 1.47
CA LYS A 36 6.94 3.54 0.80
C LYS A 36 6.53 4.54 1.88
N SER A 37 7.40 5.50 2.19
CA SER A 37 7.11 6.52 3.21
C SER A 37 5.87 7.35 2.82
N HIS A 38 4.78 7.09 3.53
CA HIS A 38 3.72 8.06 3.75
C HIS A 38 3.81 8.46 5.21
N LYS A 39 3.58 9.74 5.54
CA LYS A 39 3.59 10.19 6.94
C LYS A 39 2.55 9.37 7.71
N ILE A 40 3.01 8.59 8.70
CA ILE A 40 2.13 7.83 9.59
C ILE A 40 1.40 8.85 10.46
N GLY A 41 0.06 8.86 10.43
CA GLY A 41 -0.75 9.76 11.26
C GLY A 41 -1.15 11.09 10.62
N GLU A 42 -1.06 11.28 9.31
CA GLU A 42 -1.74 12.38 8.60
C GLU A 42 -3.16 11.91 8.23
N VAL A 43 -4.06 11.85 9.23
CA VAL A 43 -5.52 11.65 9.09
C VAL A 43 -6.29 12.45 10.12
#